data_AF-A0A934BS63-F1
#
_entry.id   AF-A0A934BS63-F1
#
_cell.length_a   1.000
_cell.length_b   1.000
_cell.length_c   1.000
_cell.angle_alpha   90.00
_cell.angle_beta   90.00
_cell.angle_gamma   90.00
#
_symmetry.space_group_name_H-M   'P 1'
#
loop_
_entity.id
_entity.type
_entity.pdbx_description
1 polymer ?
#
loop_
_entity_poly.entity_id
_entity_poly.type
_entity_poly.pdbx_seq_one_letter_code
_entity_poly.pdbx_strand_id
1 'polypeptide(L)'
;MRLQTVGTFVLLHVSFAFAADVSFTSPGFPPSQMNAAGRLVEDWGEVGVKLGGEGVADAAPSVSSVKLDNAIPAAQAASRCGAVGLTLTAFRAPAFPAGVDVLTVRVEEKQGRAANVTVALDLPAKAHAGLRTVRLGGRPVLTLPPREESGEKPREWGHCDEASSLPGWAKPAGPCDPAFRSIRAGMGGVPIIYRFAVRPNSRANVVLGFCESHWDQAGQRRMVCRVEGATLQELDPIARWGRHKPGALLFDARDEDGDGRISVVVRGAAEARDKNPILNAIWIFPAGPPPDLSQVIAGKLNAKALRYVDVGGQNDQSLYPGGKLEYRLSLPARGSQELTFFAACKGGSAPIPDASAWTAETLRRAAREVWRDWQER
;
A
#
# COMPACT_ATOMS: atom_id res chain seq x y z
N MET A 1 -10.50 -8.66 84.84
CA MET A 1 -9.61 -9.26 83.84
C MET A 1 -10.39 -9.44 82.53
N ARG A 2 -10.36 -8.44 81.63
CA ARG A 2 -10.81 -8.56 80.24
C ARG A 2 -9.94 -7.62 79.41
N LEU A 3 -8.98 -8.18 78.67
CA LEU A 3 -8.20 -7.47 77.67
C LEU A 3 -9.06 -7.31 76.40
N GLN A 4 -9.23 -6.07 75.93
CA GLN A 4 -9.73 -5.78 74.60
C GLN A 4 -8.54 -5.63 73.65
N THR A 5 -8.43 -6.56 72.70
CA THR A 5 -7.45 -6.53 71.63
C THR A 5 -7.99 -5.67 70.49
N VAL A 6 -7.38 -4.51 70.24
CA VAL A 6 -7.67 -3.66 69.08
C VAL A 6 -6.80 -4.14 67.92
N GLY A 7 -7.43 -4.70 66.88
CA GLY A 7 -6.76 -5.13 65.65
C GLY A 7 -6.72 -3.99 64.62
N THR A 8 -5.52 -3.55 64.28
CA THR A 8 -5.27 -2.56 63.22
C THR A 8 -5.30 -3.26 61.86
N PHE A 9 -6.29 -2.97 61.03
CA PHE A 9 -6.33 -3.38 59.62
C PHE A 9 -5.49 -2.41 58.78
N VAL A 10 -4.41 -2.90 58.18
CA VAL A 10 -3.63 -2.18 57.17
C VAL A 10 -4.28 -2.45 55.80
N LEU A 11 -4.95 -1.45 55.24
CA LEU A 11 -5.41 -1.49 53.84
C LEU A 11 -4.20 -1.30 52.91
N LEU A 12 -3.75 -2.36 52.24
CA LEU A 12 -2.86 -2.25 51.08
C LEU A 12 -3.65 -1.60 49.92
N HIS A 13 -3.36 -0.34 49.60
CA HIS A 13 -3.79 0.27 48.35
C HIS A 13 -2.91 -0.26 47.21
N VAL A 14 -3.46 -1.16 46.39
CA VAL A 14 -2.86 -1.53 45.11
C VAL A 14 -3.26 -0.46 44.11
N SER A 15 -2.36 0.50 43.85
CA SER A 15 -2.52 1.48 42.78
C SER A 15 -2.37 0.78 41.43
N PHE A 16 -3.49 0.49 40.77
CA PHE A 16 -3.49 0.14 39.35
C PHE A 16 -3.19 1.41 38.54
N ALA A 17 -1.94 1.57 38.12
CA ALA A 17 -1.59 2.55 37.10
C ALA A 17 -2.21 2.10 35.78
N PHE A 18 -3.37 2.66 35.41
CA PHE A 18 -3.92 2.49 34.07
C PHE A 18 -2.95 3.11 33.07
N ALA A 19 -2.54 2.33 32.06
CA ALA A 19 -1.78 2.86 30.93
C ALA A 19 -2.61 3.98 30.28
N ALA A 20 -2.04 5.18 30.20
CA ALA A 20 -2.70 6.34 29.64
C ALA A 20 -2.35 6.49 28.15
N ASP A 21 -3.30 7.02 27.38
CA ASP A 21 -3.04 7.37 26.00
C ASP A 21 -2.00 8.50 25.90
N VAL A 22 -1.19 8.49 24.84
CA VAL A 22 -0.16 9.48 24.60
C VAL A 22 -0.44 10.23 23.30
N SER A 23 -0.64 11.54 23.42
CA SER A 23 -0.80 12.42 22.26
C SER A 23 0.56 12.94 21.77
N PHE A 24 0.70 13.12 20.47
CA PHE A 24 1.87 13.76 19.84
C PHE A 24 1.41 14.63 18.68
N THR A 25 2.21 15.62 18.28
CA THR A 25 1.82 16.59 17.25
C THR A 25 3.02 17.16 16.50
N SER A 26 2.73 17.93 15.46
CA SER A 26 3.66 18.84 14.80
C SER A 26 3.00 20.23 14.74
N PRO A 27 3.76 21.33 14.87
CA PRO A 27 3.19 22.67 14.84
C PRO A 27 2.29 22.94 13.63
N GLY A 28 1.13 23.55 13.88
CA GLY A 28 0.14 23.85 12.83
C GLY A 28 -0.77 22.68 12.45
N PHE A 29 -0.61 21.50 13.05
CA PHE A 29 -1.47 20.34 12.80
C PHE A 29 -2.22 19.91 14.06
N PRO A 30 -3.40 19.27 13.93
CA PRO A 30 -4.04 18.58 15.06
C PRO A 30 -3.08 17.56 15.70
N PRO A 31 -3.31 17.10 16.94
CA PRO A 31 -2.55 15.98 17.49
C PRO A 31 -3.02 14.63 16.92
N SER A 32 -2.11 13.66 16.90
CA SER A 32 -2.41 12.23 16.82
C SER A 32 -2.41 11.62 18.23
N GLN A 33 -2.78 10.34 18.32
CA GLN A 33 -2.76 9.60 19.57
C GLN A 33 -2.22 8.19 19.40
N MET A 34 -1.43 7.73 20.36
CA MET A 34 -1.20 6.30 20.60
C MET A 34 -1.99 5.89 21.83
N ASN A 35 -2.89 4.93 21.70
CA ASN A 35 -3.73 4.51 22.82
C ASN A 35 -2.96 3.60 23.80
N ALA A 36 -3.56 3.33 24.95
CA ALA A 36 -3.01 2.45 26.00
C ALA A 36 -2.63 1.03 25.52
N ALA A 37 -3.22 0.56 24.42
CA ALA A 37 -2.90 -0.73 23.80
C ALA A 37 -1.74 -0.63 22.78
N GLY A 38 -1.07 0.53 22.68
CA GLY A 38 0.03 0.78 21.75
C GLY A 38 -0.40 0.93 20.30
N ARG A 39 -1.69 1.19 20.02
CA ARG A 39 -2.20 1.38 18.65
C ARG A 39 -2.14 2.85 18.27
N LEU A 40 -1.74 3.14 17.04
CA LEU A 40 -1.85 4.49 16.47
C LEU A 40 -3.33 4.74 16.10
N VAL A 41 -3.89 5.86 16.54
CA VAL A 41 -5.30 6.23 16.36
C VAL A 41 -5.40 7.51 15.55
N GLU A 42 -6.22 7.47 14.49
CA GLU A 42 -6.50 8.58 13.57
C GLU A 42 -7.99 8.60 13.16
N ASP A 43 -8.38 9.58 12.35
CA ASP A 43 -9.78 9.77 11.91
C ASP A 43 -10.36 8.59 11.10
N TRP A 44 -9.51 7.78 10.51
CA TRP A 44 -9.87 6.59 9.75
C TRP A 44 -9.93 5.31 10.60
N GLY A 45 -9.57 5.36 11.87
CA GLY A 45 -9.56 4.22 12.79
C GLY A 45 -8.24 4.05 13.50
N GLU A 46 -7.84 2.82 13.75
CA GLU A 46 -6.59 2.50 14.45
C GLU A 46 -5.78 1.44 13.72
N VAL A 47 -4.46 1.47 13.91
CA VAL A 47 -3.54 0.42 13.48
C VAL A 47 -2.73 -0.07 14.67
N GLY A 48 -2.78 -1.38 14.90
CA GLY A 48 -1.96 -2.08 15.88
C GLY A 48 -0.93 -3.00 15.22
N VAL A 49 -0.01 -3.51 16.02
CA VAL A 49 0.96 -4.52 15.59
C VAL A 49 0.89 -5.72 16.54
N LYS A 50 0.94 -6.92 15.98
CA LYS A 50 1.08 -8.17 16.73
C LYS A 50 2.32 -8.91 16.25
N LEU A 51 3.07 -9.47 17.19
CA LEU A 51 4.15 -10.40 16.88
C LEU A 51 3.63 -11.84 16.94
N GLY A 52 4.11 -12.67 16.03
CA GLY A 52 3.97 -14.12 16.08
C GLY A 52 5.30 -14.81 15.73
N GLY A 53 5.38 -16.11 15.96
CA GLY A 53 6.59 -16.89 15.72
C GLY A 53 6.92 -17.79 16.90
N GLU A 54 7.92 -18.66 16.71
CA GLU A 54 8.37 -19.55 17.78
C GLU A 54 8.97 -18.75 18.94
N GLY A 55 8.55 -19.04 20.17
CA GLY A 55 9.04 -18.36 21.38
C GLY A 55 8.51 -16.94 21.59
N VAL A 56 7.63 -16.44 20.72
CA VAL A 56 6.90 -15.18 20.91
C VAL A 56 5.71 -15.41 21.84
N ALA A 57 5.58 -14.55 22.84
CA ALA A 57 4.45 -14.55 23.78
C ALA A 57 3.71 -13.21 23.73
N ASP A 58 2.41 -13.25 23.98
CA ASP A 58 1.60 -12.04 24.12
C ASP A 58 2.07 -11.24 25.34
N ALA A 59 2.29 -9.95 25.14
CA ALA A 59 2.70 -9.03 26.19
C ALA A 59 1.99 -7.69 26.00
N ALA A 60 1.36 -7.19 27.07
CA ALA A 60 0.79 -5.85 27.07
C ALA A 60 1.91 -4.80 26.92
N PRO A 61 1.76 -3.80 26.05
CA PRO A 61 2.75 -2.76 25.91
C PRO A 61 2.71 -1.76 27.07
N SER A 62 3.85 -1.20 27.41
CA SER A 62 3.94 0.06 28.15
C SER A 62 4.00 1.22 27.16
N VAL A 63 3.09 2.18 27.28
CA VAL A 63 3.00 3.36 26.41
C VAL A 63 3.54 4.58 27.14
N SER A 64 4.38 5.37 26.48
CA SER A 64 5.00 6.57 27.05
C SER A 64 5.22 7.67 26.03
N SER A 65 5.30 8.91 26.51
CA SER A 65 5.76 10.05 25.72
C SER A 65 7.28 10.08 25.70
N VAL A 66 7.86 10.28 24.51
CA VAL A 66 9.30 10.37 24.31
C VAL A 66 9.64 11.57 23.43
N LYS A 67 10.90 12.01 23.44
CA LYS A 67 11.41 13.02 22.51
C LYS A 67 12.46 12.40 21.58
N LEU A 68 12.16 12.38 20.28
CA LEU A 68 13.13 11.95 19.27
C LEU A 68 14.05 13.12 18.93
N ASP A 69 15.35 12.82 18.76
CA ASP A 69 16.39 13.81 18.45
C ASP A 69 16.38 15.01 19.42
N ASN A 70 15.98 14.76 20.67
CA ASN A 70 15.79 15.74 21.75
C ASN A 70 14.79 16.86 21.47
N ALA A 71 14.02 16.79 20.37
CA ALA A 71 13.15 17.88 19.92
C ALA A 71 11.74 17.42 19.53
N ILE A 72 11.60 16.30 18.83
CA ILE A 72 10.34 15.88 18.22
C ILE A 72 9.49 15.12 19.26
N PRO A 73 8.30 15.60 19.65
CA PRO A 73 7.38 14.85 20.48
C PRO A 73 6.90 13.59 19.75
N ALA A 74 6.94 12.46 20.46
CA ALA A 74 6.54 11.17 19.94
C ALA A 74 5.87 10.33 21.02
N ALA A 75 5.12 9.32 20.60
CA ALA A 75 4.62 8.26 21.45
C ALA A 75 5.42 6.98 21.19
N GLN A 76 5.70 6.23 22.24
CA GLN A 76 6.37 4.93 22.15
C GLN A 76 5.59 3.88 22.92
N ALA A 77 5.35 2.73 22.29
CA ALA A 77 4.85 1.53 22.94
C ALA A 77 5.92 0.44 22.89
N ALA A 78 6.27 -0.11 24.04
CA ALA A 78 7.27 -1.17 24.15
C ALA A 78 6.69 -2.40 24.84
N SER A 79 6.97 -3.59 24.31
CA SER A 79 6.59 -4.85 24.95
C SER A 79 7.70 -5.89 24.83
N ARG A 80 7.72 -6.84 25.78
CA ARG A 80 8.66 -7.97 25.81
C ARG A 80 7.91 -9.25 25.48
N CYS A 81 7.94 -9.66 24.22
CA CYS A 81 7.27 -10.83 23.70
C CYS A 81 8.17 -12.07 23.77
N GLY A 82 8.47 -12.53 25.00
CA GLY A 82 9.38 -13.65 25.21
C GLY A 82 10.85 -13.27 25.01
N ALA A 83 11.52 -13.91 24.04
CA ALA A 83 12.90 -13.61 23.66
C ALA A 83 13.05 -12.36 22.78
N VAL A 84 11.94 -11.79 22.33
CA VAL A 84 11.89 -10.71 21.36
C VAL A 84 11.28 -9.46 21.99
N GLY A 85 11.96 -8.33 21.86
CA GLY A 85 11.42 -7.01 22.18
C GLY A 85 10.70 -6.41 20.97
N LEU A 86 9.54 -5.79 21.23
CA LEU A 86 8.79 -5.01 20.25
C LEU A 86 8.78 -3.55 20.70
N THR A 87 9.05 -2.64 19.78
CA THR A 87 8.94 -1.20 20.04
C THR A 87 8.27 -0.52 18.85
N LEU A 88 7.12 0.10 19.10
CA LEU A 88 6.43 0.98 18.17
C LEU A 88 6.76 2.41 18.55
N THR A 89 7.17 3.24 17.60
CA THR A 89 7.36 4.68 17.83
C THR A 89 6.60 5.46 16.77
N ALA A 90 5.78 6.42 17.20
CA ALA A 90 4.99 7.26 16.32
C ALA A 90 5.30 8.75 16.57
N PHE A 91 5.51 9.51 15.48
CA PHE A 91 5.63 10.97 15.53
C PHE A 91 4.95 11.61 14.31
N ARG A 92 4.60 12.90 14.42
CA ARG A 92 3.98 13.66 13.32
C ARG A 92 5.03 14.50 12.59
N ALA A 93 5.09 14.35 11.28
CA ALA A 93 5.93 15.14 10.39
C ALA A 93 5.11 16.23 9.66
N PRO A 94 5.68 17.44 9.45
CA PRO A 94 4.98 18.59 8.88
C PRO A 94 4.94 18.51 7.35
N ALA A 95 4.15 17.59 6.80
CA ALA A 95 3.91 17.45 5.36
C ALA A 95 2.55 18.05 4.96
N PHE A 96 2.53 19.03 4.07
CA PHE A 96 1.28 19.62 3.56
C PHE A 96 0.41 18.57 2.82
N PRO A 97 -0.92 18.57 2.97
CA PRO A 97 -1.75 19.57 3.68
C PRO A 97 -2.04 19.29 5.16
N ALA A 98 -1.83 18.08 5.66
CA ALA A 98 -2.41 17.65 6.94
C ALA A 98 -1.39 17.04 7.94
N GLY A 99 -0.11 17.02 7.57
CA GLY A 99 0.90 16.23 8.23
C GLY A 99 0.92 14.78 7.72
N VAL A 100 1.96 14.06 8.12
CA VAL A 100 2.06 12.61 7.95
C VAL A 100 2.58 12.03 9.25
N ASP A 101 1.91 10.99 9.75
CA ASP A 101 2.40 10.26 10.91
C ASP A 101 3.37 9.18 10.46
N VAL A 102 4.52 9.11 11.10
CA VAL A 102 5.52 8.08 10.85
C VAL A 102 5.46 7.08 11.99
N LEU A 103 5.11 5.84 11.67
CA LEU A 103 5.09 4.72 12.61
C LEU A 103 6.25 3.78 12.30
N THR A 104 7.22 3.68 13.20
CA THR A 104 8.26 2.65 13.13
C THR A 104 7.92 1.48 14.03
N VAL A 105 8.20 0.27 13.54
CA VAL A 105 8.01 -0.99 14.25
C VAL A 105 9.36 -1.67 14.30
N ARG A 106 10.03 -1.57 15.44
CA ARG A 106 11.32 -2.19 15.69
C ARG A 106 11.14 -3.50 16.44
N VAL A 107 11.77 -4.55 15.93
CA VAL A 107 11.80 -5.88 16.54
C VAL A 107 13.24 -6.25 16.85
N GLU A 108 13.51 -6.67 18.08
CA GLU A 108 14.87 -6.92 18.56
C GLU A 108 14.96 -8.25 19.31
N GLU A 109 15.98 -9.04 19.00
CA GLU A 109 16.27 -10.27 19.70
C GLU A 109 17.11 -9.99 20.96
N LYS A 110 16.68 -10.54 22.11
CA LYS A 110 17.23 -10.16 23.42
C LYS A 110 18.01 -11.26 24.14
N GLN A 111 18.03 -12.50 23.64
CA GLN A 111 18.62 -13.67 24.30
C GLN A 111 19.88 -14.20 23.60
N GLY A 112 20.31 -13.59 22.50
CA GLY A 112 21.51 -13.98 21.77
C GLY A 112 21.32 -15.23 20.90
N ARG A 113 20.11 -15.51 20.44
CA ARG A 113 19.80 -16.60 19.51
C ARG A 113 19.11 -16.05 18.28
N ALA A 114 19.44 -16.52 17.08
CA ALA A 114 18.68 -16.11 15.90
C ALA A 114 17.19 -16.47 16.06
N ALA A 115 16.31 -15.63 15.55
CA ALA A 115 14.86 -15.78 15.67
C ALA A 115 14.15 -15.42 14.36
N ASN A 116 13.13 -16.20 14.00
CA ASN A 116 12.23 -15.87 12.89
C ASN A 116 10.89 -15.45 13.48
N VAL A 117 10.45 -14.24 13.14
CA VAL A 117 9.22 -13.66 13.68
C VAL A 117 8.33 -13.15 12.56
N THR A 118 7.04 -13.06 12.84
CA THR A 118 6.04 -12.47 11.97
C THR A 118 5.50 -11.21 12.63
N VAL A 119 5.51 -10.09 11.91
CA VAL A 119 4.88 -8.83 12.30
C VAL A 119 3.56 -8.71 11.54
N ALA A 120 2.44 -8.82 12.24
CA ALA A 120 1.10 -8.66 11.68
C ALA A 120 0.54 -7.28 12.01
N LEU A 121 -0.04 -6.57 11.03
CA LEU A 121 -0.81 -5.36 11.28
C LEU A 121 -2.26 -5.71 11.64
N ASP A 122 -2.75 -5.14 12.74
CA ASP A 122 -4.15 -5.14 13.11
C ASP A 122 -4.81 -3.91 12.48
N LEU A 123 -5.49 -4.12 11.35
CA LEU A 123 -6.10 -3.09 10.51
C LEU A 123 -7.62 -3.02 10.71
N PRO A 124 -8.27 -1.87 10.44
CA PRO A 124 -9.73 -1.79 10.44
C PRO A 124 -10.36 -2.82 9.50
N ALA A 125 -11.49 -3.41 9.87
CA ALA A 125 -12.10 -4.52 9.14
C ALA A 125 -12.46 -4.20 7.66
N LYS A 126 -12.68 -2.93 7.32
CA LYS A 126 -12.97 -2.47 5.95
C LYS A 126 -11.73 -2.01 5.19
N ALA A 127 -10.54 -2.14 5.78
CA ALA A 127 -9.30 -1.74 5.15
C ALA A 127 -8.89 -2.75 4.08
N HIS A 128 -8.38 -2.25 2.95
CA HIS A 128 -7.90 -3.05 1.85
C HIS A 128 -6.40 -2.81 1.68
N ALA A 129 -5.60 -3.82 2.00
CA ALA A 129 -4.15 -3.75 1.86
C ALA A 129 -3.74 -4.13 0.42
N GLY A 130 -3.23 -3.14 -0.32
CA GLY A 130 -2.59 -3.32 -1.63
C GLY A 130 -1.09 -3.55 -1.54
N LEU A 131 -0.38 -3.39 -2.67
CA LEU A 131 1.07 -3.61 -2.74
C LEU A 131 1.84 -2.63 -1.86
N ARG A 132 1.55 -1.33 -2.00
CA ARG A 132 2.29 -0.25 -1.32
C ARG A 132 1.46 0.55 -0.33
N THR A 133 0.14 0.33 -0.29
CA THR A 133 -0.75 1.12 0.54
C THR A 133 -1.87 0.28 1.16
N VAL A 134 -2.42 0.76 2.27
CA VAL A 134 -3.72 0.32 2.79
C VAL A 134 -4.73 1.41 2.50
N ARG A 135 -5.90 1.05 1.97
CA ARG A 135 -6.98 1.98 1.65
C ARG A 135 -8.21 1.72 2.49
N LEU A 136 -8.91 2.79 2.85
CA LEU A 136 -10.20 2.75 3.51
C LEU A 136 -11.15 3.72 2.79
N GLY A 137 -12.28 3.23 2.28
CA GLY A 137 -13.22 4.07 1.53
C GLY A 137 -12.58 4.77 0.31
N GLY A 138 -11.60 4.13 -0.34
CA GLY A 138 -10.85 4.70 -1.47
C GLY A 138 -9.71 5.65 -1.08
N ARG A 139 -9.60 6.08 0.18
CA ARG A 139 -8.51 6.93 0.69
C ARG A 139 -7.29 6.08 1.09
N PRO A 140 -6.06 6.39 0.64
CA PRO A 140 -4.85 5.80 1.20
C PRO A 140 -4.65 6.24 2.66
N VAL A 141 -4.70 5.28 3.59
CA VAL A 141 -4.59 5.53 5.04
C VAL A 141 -3.26 5.07 5.62
N LEU A 142 -2.61 4.09 5.00
CA LEU A 142 -1.24 3.69 5.32
C LEU A 142 -0.42 3.50 4.06
N THR A 143 0.86 3.82 4.16
CA THR A 143 1.90 3.46 3.21
C THR A 143 2.74 2.35 3.81
N LEU A 144 2.94 1.31 3.02
CA LEU A 144 3.56 0.06 3.42
C LEU A 144 5.04 0.03 3.00
N PRO A 145 5.94 -0.52 3.84
CA PRO A 145 7.28 -0.87 3.38
C PRO A 145 7.19 -1.94 2.27
N PRO A 146 8.26 -2.12 1.47
CA PRO A 146 8.28 -3.12 0.39
C PRO A 146 7.78 -4.50 0.86
N ARG A 147 6.87 -5.10 0.10
CA ARG A 147 6.19 -6.35 0.47
C ARG A 147 6.99 -7.62 0.16
N GLU A 148 8.23 -7.50 -0.29
CA GLU A 148 9.09 -8.63 -0.67
C GLU A 148 9.29 -9.63 0.50
N GLU A 149 9.05 -9.18 1.74
CA GLU A 149 9.15 -9.97 2.97
C GLU A 149 7.79 -10.44 3.53
N SER A 150 6.66 -10.11 2.88
CA SER A 150 5.33 -10.33 3.46
C SER A 150 4.88 -11.78 3.52
N GLY A 151 5.51 -12.70 2.78
CA GLY A 151 5.20 -14.13 2.79
C GLY A 151 3.80 -14.51 2.29
N GLU A 152 2.91 -13.53 2.06
CA GLU A 152 1.63 -13.69 1.38
C GLU A 152 1.87 -14.07 -0.07
N LYS A 153 1.25 -15.18 -0.50
CA LYS A 153 1.32 -15.59 -1.89
C LYS A 153 0.33 -14.74 -2.70
N PRO A 154 0.79 -13.91 -3.64
CA PRO A 154 -0.12 -13.20 -4.53
C PRO A 154 -0.91 -14.21 -5.36
N ARG A 155 -2.12 -13.83 -5.76
CA ARG A 155 -2.94 -14.61 -6.69
C ARG A 155 -2.17 -14.88 -7.98
N GLU A 156 -2.65 -15.85 -8.74
CA GLU A 156 -2.13 -16.14 -10.07
C GLU A 156 -2.18 -14.90 -10.96
N TRP A 157 -3.15 -14.01 -10.79
CA TRP A 157 -3.18 -12.75 -11.51
C TRP A 157 -3.95 -11.69 -10.74
N GLY A 158 -3.75 -10.43 -11.10
CA GLY A 158 -4.54 -9.32 -10.58
C GLY A 158 -3.86 -7.98 -10.75
N HIS A 159 -4.56 -6.91 -10.37
CA HIS A 159 -4.01 -5.57 -10.32
C HIS A 159 -3.34 -5.27 -8.98
N CYS A 160 -2.41 -4.33 -8.97
CA CYS A 160 -2.01 -3.66 -7.74
C CYS A 160 -3.04 -2.58 -7.38
N ASP A 161 -3.48 -2.50 -6.13
CA ASP A 161 -4.66 -1.74 -5.67
C ASP A 161 -4.53 -0.20 -5.67
N GLU A 162 -3.47 0.35 -6.28
CA GLU A 162 -3.23 1.78 -6.28
C GLU A 162 -4.14 2.52 -7.28
N ALA A 163 -4.44 1.92 -8.43
CA ALA A 163 -5.32 2.50 -9.45
C ALA A 163 -6.80 2.27 -9.14
N SER A 164 -7.63 3.27 -9.43
CA SER A 164 -9.07 3.25 -9.12
C SER A 164 -9.88 2.57 -10.23
N SER A 165 -10.85 1.74 -9.86
CA SER A 165 -11.84 1.18 -10.80
C SER A 165 -12.93 2.23 -11.10
N LEU A 166 -13.27 2.42 -12.37
CA LEU A 166 -14.34 3.28 -12.85
C LEU A 166 -15.21 2.52 -13.87
N PRO A 167 -16.18 1.71 -13.41
CA PRO A 167 -17.07 0.96 -14.28
C PRO A 167 -17.95 1.90 -15.14
N GLY A 168 -18.11 1.57 -16.43
CA GLY A 168 -18.97 2.34 -17.34
C GLY A 168 -18.48 3.76 -17.69
N TRP A 169 -17.24 4.10 -17.32
CA TRP A 169 -16.66 5.41 -17.60
C TRP A 169 -16.48 5.67 -19.10
N ALA A 170 -16.05 4.66 -19.85
CA ALA A 170 -15.82 4.77 -21.27
C ALA A 170 -17.12 4.53 -22.06
N LYS A 171 -17.24 5.24 -23.19
CA LYS A 171 -18.41 5.25 -24.07
C LYS A 171 -17.99 4.80 -25.48
N PRO A 172 -17.60 3.53 -25.67
CA PRO A 172 -17.14 3.06 -26.98
C PRO A 172 -18.23 3.22 -28.04
N ALA A 173 -17.84 3.71 -29.21
CA ALA A 173 -18.69 3.91 -30.36
C ALA A 173 -18.56 2.73 -31.33
N GLY A 174 -19.68 2.09 -31.64
CA GLY A 174 -19.76 0.91 -32.52
C GLY A 174 -19.66 -0.42 -31.77
N PRO A 175 -19.78 -1.56 -32.50
CA PRO A 175 -19.66 -2.88 -31.90
C PRO A 175 -18.24 -3.16 -31.42
N CYS A 176 -18.08 -3.49 -30.15
CA CYS A 176 -16.82 -3.92 -29.56
C CYS A 176 -17.06 -4.80 -28.32
N ASP A 177 -15.98 -5.33 -27.76
CA ASP A 177 -16.01 -6.04 -26.50
C ASP A 177 -16.56 -5.16 -25.35
N PRO A 178 -17.43 -5.67 -24.46
CA PRO A 178 -17.97 -4.90 -23.35
C PRO A 178 -16.93 -4.34 -22.37
N ALA A 179 -15.75 -4.96 -22.24
CA ALA A 179 -14.69 -4.49 -21.36
C ALA A 179 -14.19 -3.08 -21.72
N PHE A 180 -14.39 -2.63 -22.96
CA PHE A 180 -14.08 -1.24 -23.35
C PHE A 180 -14.94 -0.18 -22.65
N ARG A 181 -15.93 -0.55 -21.84
CA ARG A 181 -16.76 0.39 -21.06
C ARG A 181 -16.16 0.74 -19.70
N SER A 182 -15.44 -0.19 -19.09
CA SER A 182 -14.81 0.00 -17.78
C SER A 182 -13.38 0.46 -17.96
N ILE A 183 -12.84 1.14 -16.94
CA ILE A 183 -11.40 1.38 -16.85
C ILE A 183 -10.90 1.17 -15.43
N ARG A 184 -9.59 0.95 -15.33
CA ARG A 184 -8.82 1.49 -14.22
C ARG A 184 -8.23 2.84 -14.61
N ALA A 185 -8.23 3.77 -13.66
CA ALA A 185 -7.61 5.08 -13.79
C ALA A 185 -6.55 5.28 -12.71
N GLY A 186 -5.36 5.66 -13.16
CA GLY A 186 -4.23 6.02 -12.31
C GLY A 186 -4.32 7.44 -11.77
N MET A 187 -5.29 7.70 -10.89
CA MET A 187 -5.55 9.06 -10.37
C MET A 187 -4.31 9.67 -9.71
N GLY A 188 -3.99 10.92 -10.06
CA GLY A 188 -2.81 11.62 -9.56
C GLY A 188 -1.50 11.15 -10.19
N GLY A 189 -1.54 10.49 -11.36
CA GLY A 189 -0.35 9.96 -12.03
C GLY A 189 0.12 8.59 -11.53
N VAL A 190 -0.67 7.93 -10.68
CA VAL A 190 -0.41 6.58 -10.20
C VAL A 190 -0.35 5.60 -11.38
N PRO A 191 0.64 4.69 -11.45
CA PRO A 191 0.68 3.69 -12.50
C PRO A 191 -0.45 2.65 -12.35
N ILE A 192 -1.00 2.15 -13.46
CA ILE A 192 -1.83 0.95 -13.47
C ILE A 192 -0.89 -0.24 -13.64
N ILE A 193 -0.92 -1.18 -12.68
CA ILE A 193 -0.03 -2.34 -12.66
C ILE A 193 -0.85 -3.61 -12.56
N TYR A 194 -0.56 -4.58 -13.43
CA TYR A 194 -1.07 -5.95 -13.37
C TYR A 194 0.09 -6.94 -13.38
N ARG A 195 -0.13 -8.10 -12.75
CA ARG A 195 0.77 -9.25 -12.85
C ARG A 195 -0.02 -10.50 -13.21
N PHE A 196 0.59 -11.36 -13.99
CA PHE A 196 0.01 -12.63 -14.42
C PHE A 196 1.04 -13.74 -14.27
N ALA A 197 0.69 -14.81 -13.56
CA ALA A 197 1.48 -16.01 -13.46
C ALA A 197 1.55 -16.69 -14.84
N VAL A 198 2.75 -17.06 -15.23
CA VAL A 198 3.06 -17.77 -16.46
C VAL A 198 4.05 -18.89 -16.13
N ARG A 199 4.39 -19.72 -17.14
CA ARG A 199 5.52 -20.63 -16.95
C ARG A 199 6.82 -19.80 -16.92
N PRO A 200 7.76 -20.09 -16.01
CA PRO A 200 9.05 -19.41 -15.99
C PRO A 200 9.73 -19.36 -17.36
N ASN A 201 10.28 -18.21 -17.72
CA ASN A 201 10.95 -17.94 -19.00
C ASN A 201 10.06 -18.06 -20.25
N SER A 202 8.74 -18.15 -20.09
CA SER A 202 7.82 -18.29 -21.22
C SER A 202 7.56 -16.98 -21.96
N ARG A 203 6.96 -17.10 -23.15
CA ARG A 203 6.51 -15.98 -23.98
C ARG A 203 4.99 -15.98 -24.10
N ALA A 204 4.42 -14.81 -24.35
CA ALA A 204 3.00 -14.65 -24.60
C ALA A 204 2.72 -13.45 -25.50
N ASN A 205 1.62 -13.51 -26.24
CA ASN A 205 1.08 -12.34 -26.93
C ASN A 205 0.16 -11.60 -25.94
N VAL A 206 0.55 -10.40 -25.50
CA VAL A 206 -0.24 -9.58 -24.57
C VAL A 206 -0.89 -8.43 -25.34
N VAL A 207 -2.21 -8.31 -25.22
CA VAL A 207 -2.98 -7.24 -25.84
C VAL A 207 -3.56 -6.33 -24.76
N LEU A 208 -3.33 -5.02 -24.90
CA LEU A 208 -3.88 -3.99 -24.01
C LEU A 208 -4.94 -3.17 -24.77
N GLY A 209 -6.16 -3.10 -24.24
CA GLY A 209 -7.28 -2.38 -24.82
C GLY A 209 -7.51 -1.01 -24.18
N PHE A 210 -7.82 -0.01 -25.02
CA PHE A 210 -8.04 1.38 -24.64
C PHE A 210 -9.27 1.99 -25.34
N CYS A 211 -10.02 2.85 -24.64
CA CYS A 211 -11.06 3.69 -25.21
C CYS A 211 -11.15 5.03 -24.45
N GLU A 212 -10.54 6.07 -25.00
CA GLU A 212 -10.61 7.42 -24.41
C GLU A 212 -11.98 8.05 -24.65
N SER A 213 -12.63 8.49 -23.58
CA SER A 213 -13.99 9.05 -23.64
C SER A 213 -14.16 10.41 -22.97
N HIS A 214 -13.13 10.87 -22.24
CA HIS A 214 -13.15 12.15 -21.56
C HIS A 214 -12.57 13.26 -22.42
N TRP A 215 -11.36 13.07 -22.94
CA TRP A 215 -10.72 14.04 -23.81
C TRP A 215 -11.17 13.90 -25.27
N ASP A 216 -11.13 14.99 -26.02
CA ASP A 216 -11.43 15.06 -27.45
C ASP A 216 -10.26 15.58 -28.30
N GLN A 217 -9.15 15.95 -27.66
CA GLN A 217 -7.94 16.46 -28.30
C GLN A 217 -6.74 15.54 -28.05
N ALA A 218 -5.94 15.35 -29.09
CA ALA A 218 -4.64 14.70 -28.99
C ALA A 218 -3.69 15.49 -28.06
N GLY A 219 -2.72 14.79 -27.48
CA GLY A 219 -1.69 15.32 -26.59
C GLY A 219 -2.11 15.45 -25.12
N GLN A 220 -3.41 15.31 -24.81
CA GLN A 220 -3.91 15.51 -23.44
C GLN A 220 -3.45 14.41 -22.49
N ARG A 221 -3.78 13.15 -22.81
CA ARG A 221 -3.47 11.96 -22.01
C ARG A 221 -2.57 11.01 -22.79
N ARG A 222 -1.30 11.40 -22.93
CA ARG A 222 -0.26 10.50 -23.47
C ARG A 222 0.16 9.52 -22.39
N MET A 223 0.33 8.27 -22.76
CA MET A 223 0.65 7.17 -21.87
C MET A 223 1.85 6.39 -22.39
N VAL A 224 2.53 5.72 -21.46
CA VAL A 224 3.61 4.77 -21.75
C VAL A 224 3.19 3.41 -21.25
N CYS A 225 3.18 2.44 -22.14
CA CYS A 225 2.80 1.06 -21.89
C CYS A 225 4.05 0.18 -21.91
N ARG A 226 4.29 -0.52 -20.80
CA ARG A 226 5.37 -1.50 -20.68
C ARG A 226 4.76 -2.86 -20.35
N VAL A 227 5.09 -3.85 -21.15
CA VAL A 227 4.87 -5.26 -20.85
C VAL A 227 6.23 -5.91 -20.76
N GLU A 228 6.43 -6.76 -19.76
CA GLU A 228 7.70 -7.42 -19.50
C GLU A 228 8.26 -8.14 -20.73
N GLY A 229 9.57 -8.00 -20.96
CA GLY A 229 10.28 -8.57 -22.10
C GLY A 229 9.89 -8.01 -23.48
N ALA A 230 8.95 -7.07 -23.56
CA ALA A 230 8.48 -6.47 -24.81
C ALA A 230 9.03 -5.04 -25.01
N THR A 231 9.04 -4.59 -26.27
CA THR A 231 9.33 -3.19 -26.59
C THR A 231 8.30 -2.26 -25.96
N LEU A 232 8.79 -1.23 -25.27
CA LEU A 232 7.97 -0.15 -24.72
C LEU A 232 7.20 0.57 -25.82
N GLN A 233 5.92 0.88 -25.58
CA GLN A 233 5.08 1.59 -26.54
C GLN A 233 4.49 2.86 -25.92
N GLU A 234 4.60 3.97 -26.64
CA GLU A 234 3.87 5.19 -26.33
C GLU A 234 2.49 5.17 -26.97
N LEU A 235 1.52 5.78 -26.29
CA LEU A 235 0.14 5.83 -26.73
C LEU A 235 -0.49 7.19 -26.46
N ASP A 236 -1.05 7.76 -27.51
CA ASP A 236 -2.10 8.76 -27.44
C ASP A 236 -3.37 8.13 -28.06
N PRO A 237 -4.38 7.76 -27.25
CA PRO A 237 -5.58 7.11 -27.78
C PRO A 237 -6.35 8.02 -28.76
N ILE A 238 -6.36 9.33 -28.53
CA ILE A 238 -7.08 10.28 -29.40
C ILE A 238 -6.36 10.45 -30.72
N ALA A 239 -5.03 10.64 -30.69
CA ALA A 239 -4.27 10.75 -31.94
C ALA A 239 -4.33 9.46 -32.77
N ARG A 240 -4.36 8.30 -32.10
CA ARG A 240 -4.28 7.00 -32.78
C ARG A 240 -5.63 6.50 -33.30
N TRP A 241 -6.71 6.68 -32.54
CA TRP A 241 -8.02 6.11 -32.86
C TRP A 241 -9.15 7.13 -32.82
N GLY A 242 -8.99 8.23 -32.08
CA GLY A 242 -10.01 9.22 -31.86
C GLY A 242 -10.87 8.94 -30.62
N ARG A 243 -11.66 9.94 -30.25
CA ARG A 243 -12.55 9.86 -29.07
C ARG A 243 -13.61 8.78 -29.26
N HIS A 244 -13.88 8.04 -28.19
CA HIS A 244 -14.86 6.94 -28.15
C HIS A 244 -14.51 5.77 -29.06
N LYS A 245 -13.31 5.70 -29.64
CA LYS A 245 -12.92 4.60 -30.50
C LYS A 245 -12.13 3.56 -29.70
N PRO A 246 -12.62 2.30 -29.60
CA PRO A 246 -11.86 1.24 -28.98
C PRO A 246 -10.66 0.89 -29.86
N GLY A 247 -9.51 0.72 -29.23
CA GLY A 247 -8.27 0.36 -29.88
C GLY A 247 -7.41 -0.54 -29.00
N ALA A 248 -6.43 -1.19 -29.59
CA ALA A 248 -5.58 -2.14 -28.89
C ALA A 248 -4.11 -2.04 -29.30
N LEU A 249 -3.22 -2.32 -28.35
CA LEU A 249 -1.79 -2.51 -28.54
C LEU A 249 -1.44 -3.98 -28.35
N LEU A 250 -0.52 -4.50 -29.16
CA LEU A 250 0.02 -5.85 -29.05
C LEU A 250 1.47 -5.80 -28.59
N PHE A 251 1.84 -6.70 -27.68
CA PHE A 251 3.18 -6.88 -27.15
C PHE A 251 3.60 -8.35 -27.28
N ASP A 252 4.78 -8.62 -27.83
CA ASP A 252 5.46 -9.92 -27.73
C ASP A 252 6.18 -9.95 -26.37
N ALA A 253 5.48 -10.45 -25.36
CA ALA A 253 5.92 -10.42 -23.98
C ALA A 253 6.75 -11.66 -23.64
N ARG A 254 7.67 -11.49 -22.69
CA ARG A 254 8.48 -12.57 -22.14
C ARG A 254 8.65 -12.33 -20.64
N ASP A 255 8.52 -13.41 -19.87
CA ASP A 255 9.06 -13.47 -18.51
C ASP A 255 10.59 -13.41 -18.61
N GLU A 256 11.12 -12.21 -18.44
CA GLU A 256 12.51 -11.88 -18.76
C GLU A 256 13.45 -12.22 -17.60
N ASP A 257 12.98 -12.08 -16.36
CA ASP A 257 13.74 -12.39 -15.16
C ASP A 257 13.53 -13.84 -14.66
N GLY A 258 12.56 -14.56 -15.23
CA GLY A 258 12.30 -15.96 -14.94
C GLY A 258 11.53 -16.17 -13.64
N ASP A 259 10.89 -15.13 -13.07
CA ASP A 259 10.14 -15.21 -11.83
C ASP A 259 8.79 -15.95 -11.96
N GLY A 260 8.44 -16.36 -13.19
CA GLY A 260 7.18 -17.02 -13.51
C GLY A 260 6.01 -16.06 -13.61
N ARG A 261 6.25 -14.78 -13.87
CA ARG A 261 5.22 -13.76 -14.07
C ARG A 261 5.48 -12.91 -15.30
N ILE A 262 4.43 -12.24 -15.77
CA ILE A 262 4.50 -11.14 -16.72
C ILE A 262 3.91 -9.91 -16.03
N SER A 263 4.69 -8.85 -15.97
CA SER A 263 4.28 -7.54 -15.49
C SER A 263 3.74 -6.65 -16.61
N VAL A 264 2.57 -6.04 -16.39
CA VAL A 264 1.98 -5.01 -17.26
C VAL A 264 1.90 -3.70 -16.49
N VAL A 265 2.45 -2.64 -17.06
CA VAL A 265 2.48 -1.30 -16.45
C VAL A 265 2.04 -0.25 -17.46
N VAL A 266 1.04 0.55 -17.10
CA VAL A 266 0.60 1.74 -17.85
C VAL A 266 0.81 2.98 -17.00
N ARG A 267 1.53 3.97 -17.53
CA ARG A 267 1.83 5.24 -16.85
C ARG A 267 1.43 6.42 -17.71
N GLY A 268 1.14 7.57 -17.11
CA GLY A 268 1.11 8.83 -17.84
C GLY A 268 2.51 9.19 -18.34
N ALA A 269 2.63 9.70 -19.57
CA ALA A 269 3.90 10.17 -20.10
C ALA A 269 4.42 11.38 -19.31
N ALA A 270 5.74 11.55 -19.23
CA ALA A 270 6.38 12.59 -18.40
C ALA A 270 6.01 14.03 -18.82
N GLU A 271 5.61 14.21 -20.06
CA GLU A 271 5.22 15.46 -20.71
C GLU A 271 3.70 15.61 -20.92
N ALA A 272 2.90 14.57 -20.61
CA ALA A 272 1.44 14.62 -20.74
C ALA A 272 0.84 15.71 -19.83
N ARG A 273 -0.19 16.42 -20.31
CA ARG A 273 -0.92 17.42 -19.51
C ARG A 273 -1.77 16.74 -18.44
N ASP A 274 -2.49 15.70 -18.83
CA ASP A 274 -3.17 14.79 -17.92
C ASP A 274 -2.28 13.57 -17.64
N LYS A 275 -1.88 13.43 -16.38
CA LYS A 275 -1.02 12.33 -15.93
C LYS A 275 -1.77 11.06 -15.62
N ASN A 276 -3.10 11.04 -15.63
CA ASN A 276 -3.89 9.90 -15.20
C ASN A 276 -3.93 8.84 -16.32
N PRO A 277 -3.16 7.74 -16.26
CA PRO A 277 -3.29 6.67 -17.25
C PRO A 277 -4.67 6.00 -17.13
N ILE A 278 -5.12 5.41 -18.22
CA ILE A 278 -6.32 4.58 -18.29
C ILE A 278 -6.01 3.24 -18.96
N LEU A 279 -6.73 2.19 -18.59
CA LEU A 279 -6.70 0.88 -19.23
C LEU A 279 -8.07 0.24 -19.16
N ASN A 280 -8.56 -0.31 -20.27
CA ASN A 280 -9.90 -0.89 -20.36
C ASN A 280 -9.93 -2.41 -20.33
N ALA A 281 -8.95 -3.06 -20.97
CA ALA A 281 -8.95 -4.51 -21.10
C ALA A 281 -7.55 -5.09 -21.27
N ILE A 282 -7.39 -6.35 -20.87
CA ILE A 282 -6.15 -7.12 -21.09
C ILE A 282 -6.53 -8.49 -21.65
N TRP A 283 -5.81 -8.94 -22.67
CA TRP A 283 -5.83 -10.34 -23.12
C TRP A 283 -4.41 -10.90 -23.14
N ILE A 284 -4.26 -12.14 -22.73
CA ILE A 284 -3.02 -12.92 -22.84
C ILE A 284 -3.32 -14.12 -23.72
N PHE A 285 -2.64 -14.21 -24.86
CA PHE A 285 -2.71 -15.35 -25.76
C PHE A 285 -1.40 -16.17 -25.68
N PRO A 286 -1.44 -17.46 -26.06
CA PRO A 286 -0.22 -18.25 -26.15
C PRO A 286 0.84 -17.60 -27.06
N ALA A 287 2.11 -17.96 -26.84
CA ALA A 287 3.17 -17.67 -27.81
C ALA A 287 2.83 -18.26 -29.19
N GLY A 288 3.29 -17.59 -30.25
CA GLY A 288 3.02 -17.98 -31.63
C GLY A 288 2.51 -16.81 -32.45
N PRO A 289 1.79 -17.06 -33.56
CA PRO A 289 1.27 -16.01 -34.43
C PRO A 289 0.45 -14.99 -33.65
N PRO A 290 0.65 -13.69 -33.89
CA PRO A 290 -0.07 -12.64 -33.19
C PRO A 290 -1.57 -12.71 -33.48
N PRO A 291 -2.45 -12.44 -32.49
CA PRO A 291 -3.88 -12.43 -32.71
C PRO A 291 -4.29 -11.26 -33.62
N ASP A 292 -5.35 -11.44 -34.41
CA ASP A 292 -5.96 -10.34 -35.17
C ASP A 292 -6.64 -9.35 -34.21
N LEU A 293 -6.07 -8.16 -34.08
CA LEU A 293 -6.55 -7.12 -33.17
C LEU A 293 -7.99 -6.68 -33.45
N SER A 294 -8.45 -6.70 -34.70
CA SER A 294 -9.85 -6.35 -35.02
C SER A 294 -10.82 -7.36 -34.39
N GLN A 295 -10.46 -8.65 -34.39
CA GLN A 295 -11.24 -9.72 -33.78
C GLN A 295 -11.15 -9.67 -32.25
N VAL A 296 -9.99 -9.31 -31.68
CA VAL A 296 -9.84 -9.07 -30.24
C VAL A 296 -10.72 -7.91 -29.79
N ILE A 297 -10.66 -6.75 -30.48
CA ILE A 297 -11.47 -5.57 -30.17
C ILE A 297 -12.97 -5.88 -30.26
N ALA A 298 -13.38 -6.75 -31.19
CA ALA A 298 -14.75 -7.20 -31.31
C ALA A 298 -15.18 -8.27 -30.28
N GLY A 299 -14.28 -8.70 -29.38
CA GLY A 299 -14.54 -9.74 -28.37
C GLY A 299 -14.59 -11.17 -28.91
N LYS A 300 -14.32 -11.38 -30.20
CA LYS A 300 -14.46 -12.68 -30.88
C LYS A 300 -13.36 -13.68 -30.49
N LEU A 301 -12.27 -13.20 -29.90
CA LEU A 301 -11.14 -14.04 -29.48
C LEU A 301 -11.05 -14.26 -27.96
N ASN A 302 -12.01 -13.77 -27.16
CA ASN A 302 -11.96 -13.88 -25.70
C ASN A 302 -11.76 -15.32 -25.22
N ALA A 303 -12.49 -16.27 -25.81
CA ALA A 303 -12.42 -17.69 -25.45
C ALA A 303 -11.08 -18.36 -25.82
N LYS A 304 -10.27 -17.73 -26.68
CA LYS A 304 -8.94 -18.23 -27.06
C LYS A 304 -7.81 -17.65 -26.21
N ALA A 305 -8.11 -16.64 -25.39
CA ALA A 305 -7.12 -16.06 -24.50
C ALA A 305 -6.88 -16.99 -23.30
N LEU A 306 -5.62 -17.19 -22.92
CA LEU A 306 -5.23 -17.80 -21.65
C LEU A 306 -5.74 -16.98 -20.46
N ARG A 307 -5.81 -15.66 -20.63
CA ARG A 307 -6.44 -14.74 -19.70
C ARG A 307 -7.12 -13.60 -20.44
N TYR A 308 -8.31 -13.24 -19.98
CA TYR A 308 -9.05 -12.05 -20.38
C TYR A 308 -9.46 -11.30 -19.11
N VAL A 309 -9.26 -9.97 -19.11
CA VAL A 309 -9.58 -9.09 -17.97
C VAL A 309 -10.42 -7.92 -18.47
N ASP A 310 -11.63 -7.80 -17.90
CA ASP A 310 -12.46 -6.58 -17.93
C ASP A 310 -11.92 -5.61 -16.88
N VAL A 311 -10.99 -4.73 -17.27
CA VAL A 311 -10.20 -3.91 -16.33
C VAL A 311 -11.10 -2.87 -15.66
N GLY A 312 -11.10 -2.88 -14.32
CA GLY A 312 -12.01 -2.07 -13.52
C GLY A 312 -13.47 -2.53 -13.57
N GLY A 313 -13.79 -3.59 -14.30
CA GLY A 313 -15.13 -4.18 -14.37
C GLY A 313 -15.39 -5.23 -13.29
N GLN A 314 -16.47 -6.01 -13.46
CA GLN A 314 -16.95 -6.93 -12.41
C GLN A 314 -16.01 -8.11 -12.14
N ASN A 315 -15.26 -8.55 -13.16
CA ASN A 315 -14.39 -9.72 -13.08
C ASN A 315 -12.93 -9.35 -12.78
N ASP A 316 -12.64 -8.07 -12.53
CA ASP A 316 -11.31 -7.61 -12.13
C ASP A 316 -11.02 -7.98 -10.68
N GLN A 317 -9.75 -8.23 -10.34
CA GLN A 317 -9.39 -8.63 -8.98
C GLN A 317 -8.05 -8.09 -8.52
N SER A 318 -7.94 -7.80 -7.22
CA SER A 318 -6.66 -7.49 -6.59
C SER A 318 -5.72 -8.69 -6.69
N LEU A 319 -4.45 -8.40 -6.97
CA LEU A 319 -3.38 -9.39 -6.93
C LEU A 319 -3.21 -9.99 -5.52
N TYR A 320 -3.52 -9.23 -4.47
CA TYR A 320 -3.38 -9.69 -3.10
C TYR A 320 -4.75 -10.16 -2.60
N PRO A 321 -4.89 -11.42 -2.19
CA PRO A 321 -6.10 -11.85 -1.52
C PRO A 321 -6.19 -11.05 -0.22
N GLY A 322 -7.12 -10.09 -0.14
CA GLY A 322 -7.30 -9.28 1.07
C GLY A 322 -7.28 -10.15 2.34
N GLY A 323 -6.65 -9.67 3.39
CA GLY A 323 -6.31 -10.49 4.54
C GLY A 323 -5.44 -9.76 5.56
N LYS A 324 -4.85 -10.54 6.48
CA LYS A 324 -3.92 -10.02 7.49
C LYS A 324 -2.60 -9.65 6.82
N LEU A 325 -2.25 -8.37 6.87
CA LEU A 325 -0.95 -7.92 6.38
C LEU A 325 0.15 -8.36 7.37
N GLU A 326 1.03 -9.24 6.91
CA GLU A 326 2.11 -9.84 7.70
C GLU A 326 3.48 -9.59 7.06
N TYR A 327 4.53 -9.49 7.87
CA TYR A 327 5.93 -9.38 7.45
C TYR A 327 6.76 -10.43 8.18
N ARG A 328 7.53 -11.25 7.45
CA ARG A 328 8.41 -12.26 8.03
C ARG A 328 9.82 -11.70 8.16
N LEU A 329 10.29 -11.61 9.39
CA LEU A 329 11.58 -11.03 9.74
C LEU A 329 12.53 -12.11 10.27
N SER A 330 13.75 -12.11 9.76
CA SER A 330 14.84 -12.97 10.21
C SER A 330 15.82 -12.15 11.05
N LEU A 331 15.80 -12.35 12.37
CA LEU A 331 16.64 -11.62 13.31
C LEU A 331 17.91 -12.43 13.61
N PRO A 332 19.12 -11.86 13.43
CA PRO A 332 20.33 -12.48 13.94
C PRO A 332 20.34 -12.44 15.48
N ALA A 333 21.23 -13.23 16.10
CA ALA A 333 21.45 -13.17 17.54
C ALA A 333 21.80 -11.74 17.98
N ARG A 334 21.05 -11.19 18.95
CA ARG A 334 21.10 -9.78 19.40
C ARG A 334 20.84 -8.75 18.28
N GLY A 335 20.27 -9.20 17.17
CA GLY A 335 19.94 -8.36 16.03
C GLY A 335 18.63 -7.61 16.22
N SER A 336 18.43 -6.58 15.39
CA SER A 336 17.14 -5.93 15.25
C SER A 336 16.83 -5.62 13.79
N GLN A 337 15.54 -5.55 13.48
CA GLN A 337 15.03 -5.04 12.22
C GLN A 337 13.93 -4.01 12.49
N GLU A 338 13.70 -3.11 11.54
CA GLU A 338 12.72 -2.04 11.66
C GLU A 338 11.89 -1.93 10.38
N LEU A 339 10.58 -1.88 10.53
CA LEU A 339 9.63 -1.56 9.48
C LEU A 339 9.11 -0.14 9.68
N THR A 340 9.02 0.63 8.61
CA THR A 340 8.47 1.99 8.66
C THR A 340 7.20 2.09 7.83
N PHE A 341 6.16 2.65 8.45
CA PHE A 341 4.86 2.93 7.84
C PHE A 341 4.59 4.44 7.88
N PHE A 342 3.90 4.95 6.87
CA PHE A 342 3.38 6.32 6.90
C PHE A 342 1.86 6.29 7.00
N ALA A 343 1.31 6.96 7.99
CA ALA A 343 -0.12 7.00 8.24
C ALA A 343 -0.71 8.35 7.82
N ALA A 344 -1.91 8.30 7.25
CA ALA A 344 -2.67 9.49 6.94
C ALA A 344 -3.10 10.17 8.24
N CYS A 345 -2.83 11.46 8.37
CA CYS A 345 -3.39 12.28 9.45
C CYS A 345 -4.82 12.70 9.12
N LYS A 346 -5.56 13.17 10.13
CA LYS A 346 -6.90 13.76 9.98
C LYS A 346 -7.04 14.67 8.75
N GLY A 347 -7.93 14.30 7.83
CA GLY A 347 -8.19 15.04 6.59
C GLY A 347 -7.11 14.92 5.49
N GLY A 348 -6.01 14.20 5.73
CA GLY A 348 -4.92 13.96 4.77
C GLY A 348 -4.97 12.60 4.08
N SER A 349 -3.97 12.26 3.27
CA SER A 349 -3.78 10.90 2.74
C SER A 349 -2.34 10.47 2.97
N ALA A 350 -2.11 9.17 3.19
CA ALA A 350 -0.77 8.64 3.31
C ALA A 350 -0.01 8.82 1.98
N PRO A 351 1.26 9.23 2.00
CA PRO A 351 2.02 9.50 0.79
C PRO A 351 2.30 8.22 0.00
N ILE A 352 1.99 8.21 -1.29
CA ILE A 352 2.25 7.06 -2.17
C ILE A 352 3.76 7.02 -2.50
N PRO A 353 4.49 5.92 -2.22
CA PRO A 353 5.95 5.87 -2.33
C PRO A 353 6.52 6.33 -3.68
N ASP A 354 5.89 5.91 -4.78
CA ASP A 354 6.39 6.18 -6.14
C ASP A 354 5.98 7.57 -6.66
N ALA A 355 5.16 8.30 -5.90
CA ALA A 355 4.67 9.64 -6.25
C ALA A 355 5.08 10.72 -5.23
N SER A 356 5.85 10.33 -4.21
CA SER A 356 6.22 11.20 -3.09
C SER A 356 7.74 11.26 -2.93
N ALA A 357 8.27 12.47 -2.73
CA ALA A 357 9.67 12.67 -2.34
C ALA A 357 9.92 12.33 -0.85
N TRP A 358 8.86 12.08 -0.07
CA TRP A 358 8.95 11.82 1.35
C TRP A 358 9.46 10.40 1.65
N THR A 359 10.64 10.35 2.26
CA THR A 359 11.20 9.19 2.95
C THR A 359 11.11 9.38 4.47
N ALA A 360 11.28 8.30 5.24
CA ALA A 360 11.30 8.37 6.70
C ALA A 360 12.35 9.35 7.22
N GLU A 361 13.54 9.36 6.60
CA GLU A 361 14.63 10.28 6.94
C GLU A 361 14.26 11.74 6.66
N THR A 362 13.69 12.03 5.48
CA THR A 362 13.28 13.40 5.14
C THR A 362 12.16 13.91 6.03
N LEU A 363 11.20 13.05 6.41
CA LEU A 363 10.11 13.39 7.32
C LEU A 363 10.63 13.64 8.74
N ARG A 364 11.55 12.82 9.24
CA ARG A 364 12.20 13.02 10.55
C ARG A 364 13.02 14.31 10.58
N ARG A 365 13.77 14.60 9.51
CA ARG A 365 14.51 15.86 9.36
C ARG A 365 13.57 17.07 9.39
N ALA A 366 12.50 17.04 8.60
CA ALA A 366 11.52 18.13 8.55
C ALA A 366 10.86 18.35 9.93
N ALA A 367 10.50 17.27 10.63
CA ALA A 367 9.95 17.36 11.98
C ALA A 367 10.95 18.01 12.96
N ARG A 368 12.23 17.61 12.90
CA ARG A 368 13.29 18.18 13.73
C ARG A 368 13.50 19.67 13.49
N GLU A 369 13.55 20.08 12.22
CA GLU A 369 13.74 21.48 11.82
C GLU A 369 12.60 22.35 12.34
N VAL A 370 11.34 21.92 12.12
CA VAL A 370 10.17 22.65 12.60
C VAL A 370 10.17 22.76 14.12
N TRP A 371 10.43 21.68 14.86
CA TRP A 371 10.45 21.74 16.33
C TRP A 371 11.64 22.51 16.90
N ARG A 372 12.80 22.55 16.22
CA ARG A 372 13.95 23.36 16.65
C ARG A 372 13.64 24.85 16.56
N ASP A 373 12.96 25.26 15.51
CA ASP A 373 12.71 26.67 15.19
C ASP A 373 11.36 27.15 15.77
N TRP A 374 10.55 26.22 16.31
CA TRP A 374 9.28 26.53 16.96
C TRP A 374 9.52 27.13 18.34
N GLN A 375 9.19 28.41 18.48
CA GLN A 375 9.02 29.04 19.78
C GLN A 375 7.54 28.91 20.18
N GLU A 376 7.27 28.29 21.32
CA GLU A 376 5.93 28.32 21.93
C GLU A 376 5.52 29.80 22.08
N ARG A 377 4.55 30.24 21.28
CA ARG A 377 3.94 31.56 21.40
C ARG A 377 2.74 31.51 22.32
#